data_AF-A0A1S4DHF4-F1
#
_entry.id   AF-A0A1S4DHF4-F1
#
_cell.length_a   1.000
_cell.length_b   1.000
_cell.length_c   1.000
_cell.angle_alpha   90.00
_cell.angle_beta   90.00
_cell.angle_gamma   90.00
#
_symmetry.space_group_name_H-M   'P 1'
#
loop_
_entity.id
_entity.type
_entity.pdbx_description
1 polymer ?
#
loop_
_entity_poly.entity_id
_entity_poly.type
_entity_poly.pdbx_seq_one_letter_code
_entity_poly.pdbx_strand_id
1 'polypeptide(L)'
;MVNDEGRHYTVCILEKTCSCGRVQIDELPCLHAWAVLKSKFLMLEDYCLDYYKLKSVVMAYEVPVYPLPDRSEWNIPAHISEEVVLPPKWKRPPGRPKKKRDKPLSELLQKKNQHLCSTEEVVLPPKWKRPPEGQRRSAISR
;
A
#
# COMPACT_ATOMS: atom_id res chain seq x y z
N MET A 1 -23.03 14.87 10.53
CA MET A 1 -21.79 15.38 11.16
C MET A 1 -21.13 14.23 11.88
N VAL A 2 -19.81 14.15 11.86
CA VAL A 2 -19.01 13.13 12.55
C VAL A 2 -17.99 13.83 13.43
N ASN A 3 -17.82 13.36 14.66
CA ASN A 3 -16.83 13.89 15.59
C ASN A 3 -15.61 12.98 15.53
N ASP A 4 -14.45 13.56 15.28
CA ASP A 4 -13.19 12.85 15.19
C ASP A 4 -12.09 13.71 15.85
N GLU A 5 -11.48 13.15 16.90
CA GLU A 5 -10.45 13.81 17.73
C GLU A 5 -10.82 15.23 18.22
N GLY A 6 -12.09 15.43 18.59
CA GLY A 6 -12.59 16.72 19.07
C GLY A 6 -12.86 17.77 17.98
N ARG A 7 -12.76 17.39 16.69
CA ARG A 7 -13.20 18.21 15.56
C ARG A 7 -14.47 17.66 14.96
N HIS A 8 -15.28 18.56 14.42
CA HIS A 8 -16.52 18.23 13.73
C HIS A 8 -16.30 18.22 12.22
N TYR A 9 -16.72 17.14 11.57
CA TYR A 9 -16.67 16.98 10.13
C TYR A 9 -18.07 16.88 9.55
N THR A 10 -18.31 17.66 8.51
CA THR A 10 -19.57 17.65 7.76
C THR A 10 -19.39 16.76 6.54
N VAL A 11 -20.33 15.84 6.33
CA VAL A 11 -20.36 14.92 5.17
C VAL A 11 -21.66 15.19 4.42
N CYS A 12 -21.56 15.56 3.15
CA CYS A 12 -22.69 15.67 2.25
C CYS A 12 -22.74 14.41 1.38
N ILE A 13 -23.77 13.58 1.60
CA ILE A 13 -23.89 12.30 0.90
C ILE A 13 -24.24 12.52 -0.59
N LEU A 14 -25.10 13.49 -0.88
CA LEU A 14 -25.57 13.79 -2.23
C LEU A 14 -24.45 14.31 -3.14
N GLU A 15 -23.64 15.23 -2.63
CA GLU A 15 -22.52 15.81 -3.37
C GLU A 15 -21.25 14.96 -3.28
N LYS A 16 -21.30 13.87 -2.52
CA LYS A 16 -20.14 13.04 -2.19
C LYS A 16 -18.97 13.85 -1.63
N THR A 17 -19.22 14.78 -0.70
CA THR A 17 -18.18 15.66 -0.13
C THR A 17 -17.99 15.45 1.37
N CYS A 18 -16.77 15.70 1.84
CA CYS A 18 -16.47 15.80 3.27
C CYS A 18 -15.62 17.04 3.55
N SER A 19 -15.86 17.70 4.69
CA SER A 19 -15.07 18.85 5.12
C SER A 19 -13.61 18.52 5.46
N CYS A 20 -13.24 17.24 5.57
CA CYS A 20 -11.84 16.82 5.67
C CYS A 20 -11.09 16.87 4.32
N GLY A 21 -11.79 17.09 3.20
CA GLY A 21 -11.21 17.22 1.86
C GLY A 21 -10.74 15.91 1.21
N ARG A 22 -10.66 14.81 1.96
CA ARG A 22 -10.13 13.54 1.43
C ARG A 22 -10.99 12.93 0.34
N VAL A 23 -12.32 13.06 0.42
CA VAL A 23 -13.21 12.47 -0.59
C VAL A 23 -12.98 13.10 -1.97
N GLN A 24 -12.64 14.39 -2.01
CA GLN A 24 -12.38 15.15 -3.23
C GLN A 24 -11.00 14.85 -3.83
N ILE A 25 -10.05 14.42 -3.00
CA ILE A 25 -8.67 14.10 -3.44
C ILE A 25 -8.58 12.63 -3.86
N ASP A 26 -9.06 11.74 -3.00
CA ASP A 26 -8.94 10.29 -3.18
C ASP A 26 -10.06 9.74 -4.06
N GLU A 27 -11.10 10.53 -4.34
CA GLU A 27 -12.30 10.10 -5.07
C GLU A 27 -13.02 8.90 -4.42
N LEU A 28 -12.70 8.67 -3.15
CA LEU A 28 -13.12 7.56 -2.31
C LEU A 28 -13.68 8.09 -0.98
N PRO A 29 -14.68 7.42 -0.40
CA PRO A 29 -15.18 7.75 0.93
C PRO A 29 -14.05 7.73 1.97
N CYS A 30 -13.86 8.86 2.64
CA CYS A 30 -12.97 8.97 3.79
C CYS A 30 -13.56 8.26 5.02
N LEU A 31 -12.78 8.15 6.10
CA LEU A 31 -13.23 7.52 7.35
C LEU A 31 -14.51 8.17 7.92
N HIS A 32 -14.64 9.49 7.78
CA HIS A 32 -15.84 10.22 8.20
C HIS A 32 -17.05 9.89 7.31
N ALA A 33 -16.86 9.87 5.99
CA ALA A 33 -17.91 9.51 5.04
C ALA A 33 -18.36 8.06 5.27
N TRP A 34 -17.42 7.14 5.49
CA TRP A 34 -17.68 5.75 5.84
C TRP A 34 -18.55 5.63 7.10
N ALA A 35 -18.22 6.37 8.16
CA ALA A 35 -18.99 6.35 9.40
C ALA A 35 -20.46 6.77 9.16
N VAL A 36 -20.68 7.81 8.34
CA VAL A 36 -22.03 8.28 7.98
C VAL A 36 -22.76 7.26 7.12
N LEU A 37 -22.12 6.73 6.09
CA LEU A 37 -22.70 5.70 5.20
C LEU A 37 -23.16 4.49 6.01
N LYS A 38 -22.30 4.00 6.91
CA LYS A 38 -22.62 2.88 7.81
C LYS A 38 -23.80 3.20 8.72
N SER A 39 -23.89 4.42 9.27
CA SER A 39 -25.03 4.81 10.12
C SER A 39 -26.36 4.90 9.37
N LYS A 40 -26.31 5.14 8.05
CA LYS A 40 -27.49 5.26 7.18
C LYS A 40 -27.81 3.98 6.41
N PHE A 41 -27.07 2.89 6.67
CA PHE A 41 -27.20 1.63 5.94
C PHE A 41 -27.10 1.79 4.42
N LEU A 42 -26.26 2.73 3.97
CA LEU A 42 -25.98 2.95 2.56
C LEU A 42 -24.78 2.10 2.13
N MET A 43 -24.83 1.61 0.90
CA MET A 43 -23.75 0.84 0.31
C MET A 43 -22.58 1.76 -0.05
N LEU A 44 -21.37 1.28 0.22
CA LEU A 44 -20.15 2.05 -0.03
C LEU A 44 -19.89 2.18 -1.54
N GLU A 45 -20.22 1.13 -2.27
CA GLU A 45 -20.01 0.96 -3.70
C GLU A 45 -20.70 2.05 -4.52
N ASP A 46 -21.84 2.56 -4.04
CA ASP A 46 -22.59 3.64 -4.67
C ASP A 46 -21.95 5.01 -4.44
N TYR A 47 -21.18 5.15 -3.36
CA TYR A 47 -20.52 6.38 -2.99
C TYR A 47 -19.14 6.54 -3.64
N CYS A 48 -18.44 5.44 -3.93
CA CYS A 48 -17.20 5.46 -4.70
C CYS A 48 -17.42 5.97 -6.13
N LEU A 49 -16.38 6.56 -6.74
CA LEU A 49 -16.36 6.85 -8.16
C LEU A 49 -16.26 5.57 -8.99
N ASP A 50 -16.83 5.59 -10.20
CA ASP A 50 -16.93 4.41 -11.06
C ASP A 50 -15.56 3.82 -11.42
N TYR A 51 -14.51 4.65 -11.45
CA TYR A 51 -13.13 4.22 -11.69
C TYR A 51 -12.67 3.09 -10.74
N TYR A 52 -13.13 3.11 -9.50
CA TYR A 52 -12.77 2.13 -8.48
C TYR A 52 -13.68 0.89 -8.44
N LYS A 53 -14.72 0.84 -9.29
CA LYS A 53 -15.60 -0.33 -9.37
C LYS A 53 -14.92 -1.46 -10.11
N LEU A 54 -15.24 -2.70 -9.71
CA LEU A 54 -14.69 -3.91 -10.31
C LEU A 54 -14.80 -3.91 -11.84
N LYS A 55 -15.95 -3.45 -12.38
CA LYS A 55 -16.16 -3.34 -13.83
C LYS A 55 -15.07 -2.51 -14.51
N SER A 56 -14.73 -1.35 -13.96
CA SER A 56 -13.71 -0.44 -14.51
C SER A 56 -12.31 -1.03 -14.38
N VAL A 57 -12.02 -1.68 -13.25
CA VAL A 57 -10.75 -2.40 -13.05
C VAL A 57 -10.60 -3.51 -14.09
N VAL A 58 -11.63 -4.35 -14.28
CA VAL A 58 -11.59 -5.43 -15.28
C VAL A 58 -11.38 -4.88 -16.69
N MET A 59 -12.09 -3.80 -17.06
CA MET A 59 -11.91 -3.15 -18.36
C MET A 59 -10.49 -2.60 -18.55
N ALA A 60 -9.90 -2.02 -17.51
CA ALA A 60 -8.53 -1.49 -17.58
C ALA A 60 -7.47 -2.57 -17.86
N TYR A 61 -7.75 -3.81 -17.44
CA TYR A 61 -6.88 -4.98 -17.64
C TYR A 61 -7.42 -5.95 -18.70
N GLU A 62 -8.38 -5.54 -19.52
CA GLU A 62 -8.94 -6.40 -20.58
C GLU A 62 -7.91 -6.71 -21.67
N VAL A 63 -6.94 -5.81 -21.87
CA VAL A 63 -5.87 -5.97 -22.85
C VAL A 63 -4.93 -7.12 -22.40
N PRO A 64 -4.76 -8.18 -23.22
CA PRO A 64 -3.88 -9.28 -22.87
C PRO A 64 -2.43 -8.82 -22.84
N VAL A 65 -1.72 -9.19 -21.76
CA VAL A 65 -0.26 -9.07 -21.70
C VAL A 65 0.32 -10.32 -22.33
N TYR A 66 0.90 -10.18 -23.52
CA TYR A 66 1.60 -11.28 -24.18
C TYR A 66 2.92 -11.57 -23.44
N PRO A 67 3.25 -12.84 -23.19
CA PRO A 67 4.57 -13.19 -22.66
C PRO A 67 5.64 -12.72 -23.64
N LEU A 68 6.78 -12.29 -23.11
CA LEU A 68 7.95 -12.04 -23.95
C LEU A 68 8.37 -13.37 -24.59
N PRO A 69 8.69 -13.38 -25.90
CA PRO A 69 9.20 -14.56 -26.57
C PRO A 69 10.55 -14.97 -25.97
N ASP A 70 11.03 -16.18 -26.27
CA ASP A 70 12.36 -16.60 -25.82
C ASP A 70 13.44 -15.66 -26.37
N ARG A 71 14.54 -15.50 -25.63
CA ARG A 71 15.64 -14.62 -26.03
C ARG A 71 16.21 -15.00 -27.41
N SER A 72 16.16 -16.27 -27.79
CA SER A 72 16.59 -16.74 -29.12
C SER A 72 15.73 -16.22 -30.28
N GLU A 73 14.49 -15.81 -30.01
CA GLU A 73 13.54 -15.29 -31.01
C GLU A 73 13.58 -13.76 -31.13
N TRP A 74 14.40 -13.08 -30.31
CA TRP A 74 14.47 -11.63 -30.30
C TRP A 74 15.24 -11.11 -31.51
N ASN A 75 14.61 -10.26 -32.31
CA ASN A 75 15.28 -9.50 -33.38
C ASN A 75 16.00 -8.29 -32.77
N ILE A 76 17.23 -8.49 -32.29
CA ILE A 76 18.07 -7.42 -31.72
C ILE A 76 18.98 -6.86 -32.84
N PRO A 77 18.84 -5.57 -33.22
CA PRO A 77 19.74 -4.92 -34.18
C PRO A 77 21.21 -4.94 -33.72
N ALA A 78 22.13 -5.08 -34.67
CA ALA A 78 23.58 -5.18 -34.39
C ALA A 78 24.11 -4.03 -33.51
N HIS A 79 23.68 -2.80 -33.78
CA HIS A 79 24.10 -1.62 -33.03
C HIS A 79 23.69 -1.65 -31.54
N ILE A 80 22.61 -2.35 -31.18
CA ILE A 80 22.17 -2.53 -29.78
C ILE A 80 22.94 -3.68 -29.13
N SER A 81 23.16 -4.78 -29.85
CA SER A 81 23.92 -5.91 -29.32
C SER A 81 25.39 -5.58 -29.04
N GLU A 82 25.94 -4.63 -29.79
CA GLU A 82 27.31 -4.13 -29.63
C GLU A 82 27.42 -2.99 -28.61
N GLU A 83 26.28 -2.45 -28.14
CA GLU A 83 26.26 -1.35 -27.19
C GLU A 83 26.72 -1.81 -25.79
N VAL A 84 27.85 -1.26 -25.35
CA VAL A 84 28.35 -1.49 -24.00
C VAL A 84 27.70 -0.49 -23.05
N VAL A 85 26.70 -0.93 -22.30
CA VAL A 85 26.09 -0.13 -21.23
C VAL A 85 27.06 -0.02 -20.05
N LEU A 86 27.74 1.13 -19.94
CA LEU A 86 28.62 1.41 -18.81
C LEU A 86 27.81 1.82 -17.57
N PRO A 87 28.28 1.47 -16.35
CA PRO A 87 27.65 1.96 -15.14
C PRO A 87 27.69 3.50 -15.09
N PRO A 88 26.71 4.14 -14.41
CA PRO A 88 26.74 5.58 -14.20
C PRO A 88 28.07 6.03 -13.61
N LYS A 89 28.65 7.10 -14.16
CA LYS A 89 29.93 7.66 -13.71
C LYS A 89 29.91 8.06 -12.24
N TRP A 90 28.74 8.45 -11.73
CA TRP A 90 28.56 8.85 -10.34
C TRP A 90 28.01 7.71 -9.49
N LYS A 91 28.79 7.30 -8.50
CA LYS A 91 28.33 6.40 -7.45
C LYS A 91 27.59 7.21 -6.39
N ARG A 92 26.43 6.72 -5.94
CA ARG A 92 25.80 7.25 -4.73
C ARG A 92 26.75 6.98 -3.55
N PRO A 93 27.07 7.97 -2.70
CA PRO A 93 27.95 7.74 -1.56
C PRO A 93 27.37 6.63 -0.67
N PRO A 94 28.22 5.75 -0.10
CA PRO A 94 27.76 4.70 0.79
C PRO A 94 27.01 5.31 1.98
N GLY A 95 25.84 4.76 2.27
CA GLY A 95 25.00 5.20 3.38
C GLY A 95 23.61 5.69 2.95
N ARG A 96 22.66 5.56 3.87
CA ARG A 96 21.30 6.05 3.69
C ARG A 96 21.33 7.58 3.55
N PRO A 97 20.74 8.16 2.49
CA PRO A 97 20.54 9.60 2.42
C PRO A 97 19.86 10.08 3.70
N LYS A 98 20.43 11.08 4.37
CA LYS A 98 19.81 11.68 5.55
C LYS A 98 18.43 12.20 5.12
N LYS A 99 17.36 11.71 5.76
CA LYS A 99 16.04 12.31 5.61
C LYS A 99 16.14 13.72 6.21
N LYS A 100 16.23 14.74 5.36
CA LYS A 100 15.89 16.10 5.76
C LYS A 100 14.37 16.13 5.85
N ARG A 101 13.83 15.74 7.01
CA ARG A 101 12.41 15.98 7.29
C ARG A 101 12.31 17.37 7.88
N ASP A 102 11.69 18.28 7.13
CA ASP A 102 11.19 19.52 7.72
C ASP A 102 10.12 19.11 8.73
N LYS A 103 10.39 19.38 10.01
CA LYS A 103 9.44 19.05 11.07
C LYS A 103 8.23 19.98 10.92
N PRO A 104 7.00 19.46 10.87
CA PRO A 104 5.82 20.31 10.90
C PRO A 104 5.77 21.06 12.25
N LEU A 105 5.13 22.23 12.27
CA LEU A 105 5.01 23.08 13.47
C LEU A 105 4.48 22.30 14.70
N SER A 106 3.61 21.31 14.47
CA SER A 106 3.06 20.42 15.49
C SER A 106 4.13 19.63 16.26
N GLU A 107 5.28 19.31 15.66
CA GLU A 107 6.39 18.60 16.32
C GLU A 107 7.37 19.54 17.03
N LEU A 108 7.42 20.82 16.66
CA LEU A 108 8.23 21.82 17.36
C LEU A 108 7.56 22.28 18.67
N LEU A 109 6.23 22.21 18.72
CA LEU A 109 5.43 22.62 19.88
C LEU A 109 5.29 21.52 20.95
N GLN A 110 5.76 20.29 20.70
CA GLN A 110 5.75 19.22 21.68
C GLN A 110 6.91 19.41 22.69
N LYS A 111 6.57 19.63 23.97
CA LYS A 111 7.56 19.58 25.07
C LYS A 111 8.16 18.18 25.14
N LYS A 112 9.49 18.10 25.23
CA LYS A 112 10.23 16.85 25.46
C LYS A 112 9.82 16.25 26.81
N ASN A 113 8.94 15.26 26.78
CA ASN A 113 8.81 14.32 27.88
C ASN A 113 9.97 13.32 27.75
N GLN A 114 10.95 13.42 28.65
CA GLN A 114 11.97 12.41 28.80
C GLN A 114 11.33 11.20 29.47
N HIS A 115 10.81 10.26 28.69
CA HIS A 115 10.50 8.93 29.20
C HIS A 115 11.72 8.05 28.95
N LEU A 116 12.50 7.82 30.00
CA LEU A 116 13.56 6.81 29.99
C LEU A 116 12.86 5.45 29.93
N CYS A 117 13.04 4.73 28.82
CA CYS A 117 12.47 3.40 28.66
C CYS A 117 13.37 2.40 29.38
N SER A 118 12.91 1.87 30.52
CA SER A 118 13.47 0.66 31.11
C SER A 118 13.32 -0.48 30.09
N THR A 119 14.41 -1.15 29.77
CA THR A 119 14.42 -2.35 28.94
C THR A 119 13.66 -3.47 29.64
N GLU A 120 12.44 -3.78 29.17
CA GLU A 120 11.82 -5.08 29.42
C GLU A 120 12.19 -6.03 28.27
N GLU A 121 12.69 -7.21 28.62
CA GLU A 121 13.03 -8.26 27.66
C GLU A 121 11.78 -8.74 26.92
N VAL A 122 11.82 -8.63 25.59
CA VAL A 122 10.82 -9.27 24.72
C VAL A 122 11.12 -10.77 24.71
N VAL A 123 10.36 -11.55 25.49
CA VAL A 123 10.32 -13.01 25.33
C VAL A 123 9.69 -13.31 23.97
N LEU A 124 10.50 -13.78 23.03
CA LEU A 124 10.03 -14.26 21.73
C LEU A 124 9.14 -15.50 21.92
N PRO A 125 7.96 -15.59 21.27
CA PRO A 125 7.18 -16.82 21.28
C PRO A 125 7.94 -17.97 20.59
N PRO A 126 7.73 -19.23 21.01
CA PRO A 126 8.47 -20.37 20.46
C PRO A 126 8.17 -20.55 18.97
N LYS A 127 9.25 -20.68 18.18
CA LYS A 127 9.21 -20.81 16.72
C LYS A 127 8.40 -22.04 16.30
N TRP A 128 7.52 -21.84 15.33
CA TRP A 128 6.80 -22.89 14.63
C TRP A 128 7.83 -23.75 13.86
N LYS A 129 8.14 -24.94 14.38
CA LYS A 129 9.03 -25.88 13.69
C LYS A 129 8.27 -26.55 12.56
N ARG A 130 8.83 -26.48 11.34
CA ARG A 130 8.41 -27.28 10.19
C ARG A 130 8.69 -28.76 10.51
N PRO A 131 7.75 -29.70 10.28
CA PRO A 131 8.03 -31.13 10.44
C PRO A 131 9.07 -31.58 9.40
N PRO A 132 9.99 -32.49 9.73
CA PRO A 132 10.92 -33.04 8.76
C PRO A 132 10.19 -33.95 7.75
N GLU A 133 10.51 -33.74 6.48
CA GLU A 133 10.12 -34.60 5.36
C GLU A 133 10.73 -35.99 5.50
N GLY A 134 9.92 -37.03 5.29
CA GLY A 134 10.41 -38.36 4.96
C GLY A 134 10.06 -39.47 5.96
N GLN A 135 8.82 -39.95 5.91
CA GLN A 135 8.57 -41.37 6.14
C GLN A 135 7.46 -41.84 5.21
N ARG A 136 7.85 -42.51 4.12
CA ARG A 136 6.96 -43.31 3.28
C ARG A 136 6.25 -44.31 4.19
N ARG A 137 4.92 -44.31 4.21
CA ARG A 137 4.15 -45.50 4.56
C ARG A 137 3.33 -45.90 3.36
N SER A 138 3.75 -47.03 2.80
CA SER A 138 3.07 -47.77 1.75
C SER A 138 1.64 -48.16 2.17
N ALA A 139 0.82 -48.36 1.14
CA ALA A 139 -0.54 -48.89 1.10
C ALA A 139 -1.01 -49.77 2.27
N ILE A 140 -2.31 -49.70 2.57
CA ILE A 140 -3.20 -50.87 2.52
C ILE A 140 -4.62 -50.39 2.19
N SER A 141 -5.16 -50.98 1.13
CA SER A 141 -6.55 -51.01 0.70
C SER A 141 -7.45 -51.77 1.68
N ARG A 142 -8.66 -51.28 1.92
CA ARG A 142 -9.92 -52.04 1.90
C ARG A 142 -11.11 -51.09 1.99
#